data_AF-A0A9E1IKR6-F1
#
_entry.id   AF-A0A9E1IKR6-F1
#
_cell.length_a   1.000
_cell.length_b   1.000
_cell.length_c   1.000
_cell.angle_alpha   90.00
_cell.angle_beta   90.00
_cell.angle_gamma   90.00
#
_symmetry.space_group_name_H-M   'P 1'
#
loop_
_entity.id
_entity.type
_entity.pdbx_description
1 polymer ?
#
loop_
_entity_poly.entity_id
_entity_poly.type
_entity_poly.pdbx_seq_one_letter_code
_entity_poly.pdbx_strand_id
1 'polypeptide(L)'
;MLTLWSASPICLLRGSSLAICCGLFSASAMAGECPLVPEQVDAAWVQFDDAELEVAKTILKQAYESLACQQVVVEREQLKELYWLDGLVSLAQEDEQGAVYATLRAVSVDPEALPPSELGPELAQLFRTWTGRLGDLSVAVSVIDGGEAWVDGQSVRHGRPLVVVEGDHLVQVMAHNGLTSKVMELSKDLELVTGRELNIVDANPDPDPIDPYPVDPDPYPI
;
A
#
# COMPACT_ATOMS: atom_id res chain seq x y z
N MET A 1 -17.01 6.48 47.48
CA MET A 1 -17.13 5.72 46.23
C MET A 1 -15.99 4.72 46.19
N LEU A 2 -16.33 3.44 46.02
CA LEU A 2 -15.51 2.27 46.32
C LEU A 2 -14.41 2.04 45.29
N THR A 3 -13.18 1.84 45.77
CA THR A 3 -12.02 1.34 45.05
C THR A 3 -12.14 -0.18 44.84
N LEU A 4 -12.27 -0.66 43.60
CA LEU A 4 -12.11 -2.07 43.26
C LEU A 4 -10.64 -2.39 42.98
N TRP A 5 -10.08 -3.32 43.76
CA TRP A 5 -8.77 -3.91 43.56
C TRP A 5 -8.88 -5.08 42.57
N SER A 6 -8.01 -5.06 41.56
CA SER A 6 -7.80 -6.16 40.62
C SER A 6 -6.98 -7.27 41.31
N ALA A 7 -7.54 -8.47 41.36
CA ALA A 7 -6.86 -9.65 41.88
C ALA A 7 -5.96 -10.27 40.79
N SER A 8 -4.67 -10.37 41.08
CA SER A 8 -3.72 -11.14 40.26
C SER A 8 -3.88 -12.65 40.53
N PRO A 9 -3.86 -13.51 39.50
CA PRO A 9 -3.78 -14.95 39.72
C PRO A 9 -2.35 -15.34 40.11
N ILE A 10 -2.19 -15.78 41.37
CA ILE A 10 -0.98 -16.41 41.88
C ILE A 10 -1.01 -17.89 41.47
N CYS A 11 -0.14 -18.30 40.55
CA CYS A 11 0.12 -19.71 40.27
C CYS A 11 1.03 -20.29 41.36
N LEU A 12 0.42 -21.00 42.32
CA LEU A 12 1.12 -21.82 43.31
C LEU A 12 1.60 -23.13 42.67
N LEU A 13 2.91 -23.26 42.49
CA LEU A 13 3.58 -24.51 42.15
C LEU A 13 3.66 -25.40 43.39
N ARG A 14 2.95 -26.53 43.39
CA ARG A 14 3.13 -27.61 44.37
C ARG A 14 2.97 -28.98 43.72
N GLY A 15 4.03 -29.77 43.76
CA GLY A 15 3.96 -31.22 43.97
C GLY A 15 3.70 -32.12 42.76
N SER A 16 4.78 -32.71 42.27
CA SER A 16 4.93 -34.14 41.93
C SER A 16 3.94 -34.83 40.97
N SER A 17 4.51 -35.32 39.87
CA SER A 17 4.04 -36.43 39.04
C SER A 17 2.71 -36.24 38.31
N LEU A 18 2.75 -35.61 37.13
CA LEU A 18 1.89 -36.00 36.02
C LEU A 18 2.64 -35.81 34.70
N ALA A 19 2.56 -36.84 33.87
CA ALA A 19 3.15 -36.93 32.55
C ALA A 19 2.79 -35.69 31.72
N ILE A 20 3.82 -34.94 31.33
CA ILE A 20 3.72 -33.92 30.29
C ILE A 20 3.50 -34.69 29.00
N CYS A 21 2.23 -34.89 28.63
CA CYS A 21 1.87 -35.01 27.24
C CYS A 21 2.37 -33.74 26.57
N CYS A 22 3.57 -33.81 25.96
CA CYS A 22 3.96 -32.93 24.88
C CYS A 22 2.96 -33.15 23.74
N GLY A 23 1.77 -32.57 23.92
CA GLY A 23 0.85 -32.32 22.83
C GLY A 23 1.59 -31.39 21.89
N LEU A 24 2.17 -31.99 20.86
CA LEU A 24 2.53 -31.34 19.62
C LEU A 24 1.26 -30.65 19.10
N PHE A 25 0.94 -29.48 19.62
CA PHE A 25 0.10 -28.52 18.93
C PHE A 25 0.89 -28.11 17.71
N SER A 26 0.70 -28.89 16.65
CA SER A 26 1.02 -28.45 15.30
C SER A 26 0.14 -27.23 15.07
N ALA A 27 0.70 -26.04 15.28
CA ALA A 27 0.14 -24.82 14.75
C ALA A 27 0.24 -24.97 13.24
N SER A 28 -0.80 -25.55 12.63
CA SER A 28 -1.05 -25.38 11.21
C SER A 28 -1.22 -23.88 11.02
N ALA A 29 -0.15 -23.21 10.60
CA ALA A 29 -0.25 -21.90 10.00
C ALA A 29 -1.17 -22.08 8.79
N MET A 30 -2.45 -21.79 8.98
CA MET A 30 -3.37 -21.62 7.87
C MET A 30 -2.67 -20.62 6.96
N ALA A 31 -2.29 -21.04 5.74
CA ALA A 31 -1.92 -20.10 4.71
C ALA A 31 -3.12 -19.16 4.59
N GLY A 32 -2.98 -17.97 5.17
CA GLY A 32 -4.11 -17.06 5.38
C GLY A 32 -4.70 -16.73 4.03
N GLU A 33 -5.98 -17.03 3.88
CA GLU A 33 -6.75 -16.61 2.72
C GLU A 33 -6.59 -15.09 2.58
N CYS A 34 -6.18 -14.63 1.39
CA CYS A 34 -5.97 -13.21 1.14
C CYS A 34 -7.34 -12.56 0.92
N PRO A 35 -7.87 -11.76 1.85
CA PRO A 35 -9.19 -11.18 1.70
C PRO A 35 -9.21 -10.22 0.51
N LEU A 36 -10.27 -10.29 -0.29
CA LEU A 36 -10.44 -9.44 -1.45
C LEU A 36 -10.63 -7.99 -0.99
N VAL A 37 -9.92 -7.05 -1.63
CA VAL A 37 -10.04 -5.61 -1.35
C VAL A 37 -11.50 -5.11 -1.45
N PRO A 38 -12.27 -5.40 -2.54
CA PRO A 38 -13.64 -4.87 -2.64
C PRO A 38 -14.55 -5.31 -1.49
N GLU A 39 -14.44 -6.56 -1.04
CA GLU A 39 -15.27 -7.06 0.08
C GLU A 39 -14.94 -6.35 1.39
N GLN A 40 -13.67 -6.00 1.60
CA GLN A 40 -13.25 -5.23 2.79
C GLN A 40 -13.69 -3.77 2.70
N VAL A 41 -13.64 -3.16 1.50
CA VAL A 41 -14.15 -1.80 1.29
C VAL A 41 -15.66 -1.75 1.56
N ASP A 42 -16.43 -2.72 1.07
CA ASP A 42 -17.86 -2.85 1.35
C ASP A 42 -18.13 -3.00 2.85
N ALA A 43 -17.37 -3.86 3.54
CA ALA A 43 -17.50 -4.04 4.97
C ALA A 43 -17.14 -2.76 5.76
N ALA A 44 -16.11 -2.02 5.34
CA ALA A 44 -15.73 -0.77 5.95
C ALA A 44 -16.80 0.32 5.75
N TRP A 45 -17.46 0.38 4.59
CA TRP A 45 -18.59 1.27 4.34
C TRP A 45 -19.73 1.03 5.32
N VAL A 46 -20.11 -0.24 5.53
CA VAL A 46 -21.14 -0.60 6.53
C VAL A 46 -20.78 -0.09 7.92
N GLN A 47 -19.53 -0.26 8.35
CA GLN A 47 -19.09 0.22 9.66
C GLN A 47 -19.06 1.75 9.74
N PHE A 48 -18.66 2.43 8.66
CA PHE A 48 -18.67 3.89 8.59
C PHE A 48 -20.10 4.44 8.68
N ASP A 49 -21.05 3.85 7.95
CA ASP A 49 -22.46 4.23 7.96
C ASP A 49 -23.13 4.00 9.33
N ASP A 50 -22.69 2.96 10.05
CA ASP A 50 -23.11 2.67 11.43
C ASP A 50 -22.40 3.56 12.47
N ALA A 51 -21.54 4.50 12.04
CA ALA A 51 -20.70 5.38 12.86
C ALA A 51 -19.66 4.65 13.74
N GLU A 52 -19.29 3.42 13.37
CA GLU A 52 -18.26 2.62 14.02
C GLU A 52 -16.86 2.89 13.40
N LEU A 53 -16.39 4.13 13.54
CA LEU A 53 -15.19 4.65 12.83
C LEU A 53 -13.91 3.84 13.11
N GLU A 54 -13.69 3.38 14.35
CA GLU A 54 -12.52 2.58 14.71
C GLU A 54 -12.51 1.19 14.04
N VAL A 55 -13.70 0.61 13.88
CA VAL A 55 -13.87 -0.68 13.20
C VAL A 55 -13.65 -0.50 11.71
N ALA A 56 -14.25 0.54 11.11
CA ALA A 56 -14.03 0.90 9.71
C ALA A 56 -12.53 1.10 9.42
N LYS A 57 -11.83 1.87 10.25
CA LYS A 57 -10.37 2.11 10.10
C LYS A 57 -9.56 0.81 10.21
N THR A 58 -9.96 -0.10 11.10
CA THR A 58 -9.30 -1.41 11.24
C THR A 58 -9.48 -2.26 9.98
N ILE A 59 -10.68 -2.30 9.40
CA ILE A 59 -10.95 -3.03 8.15
C ILE A 59 -10.17 -2.41 6.99
N LEU A 60 -10.17 -1.07 6.86
CA LEU A 60 -9.39 -0.39 5.84
C LEU A 60 -7.89 -0.71 5.93
N LYS A 61 -7.34 -0.74 7.15
CA LYS A 61 -5.95 -1.17 7.38
C LYS A 61 -5.71 -2.60 6.89
N GLN A 62 -6.62 -3.52 7.16
CA GLN A 62 -6.53 -4.90 6.65
C GLN A 62 -6.59 -4.93 5.11
N ALA A 63 -7.40 -4.05 4.50
CA ALA A 63 -7.50 -3.95 3.05
C ALA A 63 -6.17 -3.49 2.43
N TYR A 64 -5.49 -2.51 3.05
CA TYR A 64 -4.15 -2.11 2.65
C TYR A 64 -3.13 -3.25 2.78
N GLU A 65 -3.16 -3.97 3.89
CA GLU A 65 -2.26 -5.11 4.13
C GLU A 65 -2.51 -6.24 3.12
N SER A 66 -3.74 -6.43 2.65
CA SER A 66 -4.09 -7.47 1.68
C SER A 66 -3.73 -7.12 0.24
N LEU A 67 -3.44 -5.85 -0.09
CA LEU A 67 -3.01 -5.44 -1.44
C LEU A 67 -1.81 -6.27 -1.94
N ALA A 68 -0.86 -6.57 -1.05
CA ALA A 68 0.35 -7.31 -1.38
C ALA A 68 0.12 -8.81 -1.69
N CYS A 69 -1.01 -9.39 -1.25
CA CYS A 69 -1.32 -10.80 -1.49
C CYS A 69 -2.39 -11.04 -2.57
N GLN A 70 -2.92 -9.99 -3.19
CA GLN A 70 -3.97 -10.12 -4.21
C GLN A 70 -3.49 -10.98 -5.39
N GLN A 71 -4.27 -12.00 -5.71
CA GLN A 71 -4.03 -12.90 -6.85
C GLN A 71 -4.91 -12.58 -8.07
N VAL A 72 -5.74 -11.54 -7.93
CA VAL A 72 -6.56 -10.96 -9.00
C VAL A 72 -6.15 -9.51 -9.20
N VAL A 73 -6.35 -8.99 -10.40
CA VAL A 73 -6.09 -7.56 -10.66
C VAL A 73 -7.05 -6.75 -9.81
N VAL A 74 -6.52 -5.82 -9.02
CA VAL A 74 -7.32 -4.84 -8.30
C VAL A 74 -7.60 -3.70 -9.25
N GLU A 75 -8.87 -3.50 -9.57
CA GLU A 75 -9.29 -2.51 -10.54
C GLU A 75 -9.10 -1.09 -9.97
N ARG A 76 -8.88 -0.12 -10.86
CA ARG A 76 -8.65 1.27 -10.45
C ARG A 76 -9.77 1.82 -9.58
N GLU A 77 -11.02 1.53 -9.94
CA GLU A 77 -12.20 1.97 -9.17
C GLU A 77 -12.17 1.46 -7.73
N GLN A 78 -11.73 0.22 -7.51
CA GLN A 78 -11.66 -0.37 -6.17
C GLN A 78 -10.60 0.32 -5.29
N LEU A 79 -9.45 0.67 -5.88
CA LEU A 79 -8.41 1.42 -5.17
C LEU A 79 -8.87 2.84 -4.83
N LYS A 80 -9.56 3.51 -5.75
CA LYS A 80 -10.14 4.84 -5.49
C LYS A 80 -11.13 4.80 -4.33
N GLU A 81 -12.06 3.86 -4.35
CA GLU A 81 -13.05 3.70 -3.29
C GLU A 81 -12.39 3.42 -1.94
N LEU A 82 -11.37 2.54 -1.90
CA LEU A 82 -10.57 2.29 -0.70
C LEU A 82 -9.96 3.59 -0.14
N TYR A 83 -9.32 4.39 -1.00
CA TYR A 83 -8.61 5.60 -0.58
C TYR A 83 -9.54 6.77 -0.24
N TRP A 84 -10.65 6.90 -0.95
CA TRP A 84 -11.68 7.89 -0.59
C TRP A 84 -12.32 7.56 0.76
N LEU A 85 -12.70 6.30 1.00
CA LEU A 85 -13.28 5.88 2.27
C LEU A 85 -12.28 6.06 3.43
N ASP A 86 -11.01 5.72 3.23
CA ASP A 86 -9.97 5.98 4.24
C ASP A 86 -9.79 7.47 4.54
N GLY A 87 -9.86 8.31 3.51
CA GLY A 87 -9.86 9.77 3.66
C GLY A 87 -11.05 10.27 4.49
N LEU A 88 -12.26 9.75 4.23
CA LEU A 88 -13.47 10.12 4.98
C LEU A 88 -13.45 9.67 6.43
N VAL A 89 -13.08 8.42 6.68
CA VAL A 89 -12.95 7.88 8.04
C VAL A 89 -11.95 8.73 8.82
N SER A 90 -10.81 9.08 8.21
CA SER A 90 -9.79 9.92 8.85
C SER A 90 -10.30 11.34 9.13
N LEU A 91 -11.02 11.97 8.19
CA LEU A 91 -11.67 13.28 8.43
C LEU A 91 -12.69 13.22 9.57
N ALA A 92 -13.52 12.17 9.63
CA ALA A 92 -14.52 11.98 10.67
C ALA A 92 -13.89 11.77 12.07
N GLN A 93 -12.68 11.23 12.12
CA GLN A 93 -11.88 11.06 13.34
C GLN A 93 -11.00 12.28 13.68
N GLU A 94 -11.08 13.36 12.91
CA GLU A 94 -10.18 14.53 13.01
C GLU A 94 -8.69 14.17 12.81
N ASP A 95 -8.39 13.07 12.12
CA ASP A 95 -7.04 12.68 11.69
C ASP A 95 -6.68 13.33 10.35
N GLU A 96 -6.30 14.62 10.41
CA GLU A 96 -5.90 15.39 9.23
C GLU A 96 -4.75 14.73 8.46
N GLN A 97 -3.80 14.11 9.16
CA GLN A 97 -2.65 13.48 8.54
C GLN A 97 -3.07 12.22 7.76
N GLY A 98 -3.92 11.38 8.35
CA GLY A 98 -4.52 10.23 7.68
C GLY A 98 -5.31 10.62 6.45
N ALA A 99 -6.11 11.69 6.55
CA ALA A 99 -6.90 12.21 5.42
C ALA A 99 -6.02 12.69 4.26
N VAL A 100 -4.91 13.38 4.56
CA VAL A 100 -3.93 13.81 3.54
C VAL A 100 -3.28 12.60 2.87
N TYR A 101 -2.79 11.61 3.62
CA TYR A 101 -2.14 10.44 3.02
C TYR A 101 -3.08 9.63 2.13
N ALA A 102 -4.32 9.40 2.58
CA ALA A 102 -5.33 8.73 1.77
C ALA A 102 -5.63 9.51 0.48
N THR A 103 -5.70 10.84 0.57
CA THR A 103 -5.91 11.71 -0.60
C THR A 103 -4.74 11.65 -1.58
N LEU A 104 -3.49 11.67 -1.10
CA LEU A 104 -2.31 11.56 -1.96
C LEU A 104 -2.37 10.26 -2.78
N ARG A 105 -2.69 9.13 -2.14
CA ARG A 105 -2.85 7.84 -2.83
C ARG A 105 -3.99 7.85 -3.85
N ALA A 106 -5.13 8.45 -3.51
CA ALA A 106 -6.24 8.59 -4.45
C ALA A 106 -5.87 9.41 -5.69
N VAL A 107 -5.12 10.51 -5.50
CA VAL A 107 -4.62 11.34 -6.61
C VAL A 107 -3.59 10.60 -7.46
N SER A 108 -2.71 9.80 -6.84
CA SER A 108 -1.73 8.99 -7.58
C SER A 108 -2.39 7.95 -8.48
N VAL A 109 -3.47 7.31 -8.01
CA VAL A 109 -4.25 6.32 -8.77
C VAL A 109 -5.00 6.94 -9.96
N ASP A 110 -5.66 8.08 -9.75
CA ASP A 110 -6.48 8.72 -10.78
C ASP A 110 -6.65 10.22 -10.51
N PRO A 111 -5.75 11.08 -10.98
CA PRO A 111 -5.78 12.51 -10.67
C PRO A 111 -7.00 13.23 -11.24
N GLU A 112 -7.71 12.62 -12.20
CA GLU A 112 -8.88 13.19 -12.87
C GLU A 112 -10.20 12.80 -12.21
N ALA A 113 -10.23 11.72 -11.42
CA ALA A 113 -11.43 11.23 -10.75
C ALA A 113 -11.72 12.02 -9.47
N LEU A 114 -12.51 13.08 -9.57
CA LEU A 114 -12.98 13.80 -8.40
C LEU A 114 -13.83 12.88 -7.49
N PRO A 115 -13.67 12.97 -6.16
CA PRO A 115 -14.55 12.27 -5.23
C PRO A 115 -16.03 12.63 -5.49
N PRO A 116 -16.96 11.67 -5.36
CA PRO A 116 -18.39 11.94 -5.46
C PRO A 116 -18.83 13.06 -4.50
N SER A 117 -19.78 13.88 -4.93
CA SER A 117 -20.22 15.07 -4.19
C SER A 117 -20.80 14.77 -2.81
N GLU A 118 -21.40 13.60 -2.66
CA GLU A 118 -21.99 13.04 -1.45
C GLU A 118 -20.95 12.75 -0.37
N LEU A 119 -19.67 12.61 -0.73
CA LEU A 119 -18.57 12.42 0.21
C LEU A 119 -18.13 13.73 0.90
N GLY A 120 -18.76 14.85 0.54
CA GLY A 120 -18.58 16.13 1.22
C GLY A 120 -17.50 17.04 0.60
N PRO A 121 -17.61 18.35 0.84
CA PRO A 121 -16.73 19.34 0.22
C PRO A 121 -15.29 19.28 0.72
N GLU A 122 -15.04 18.82 1.95
CA GLU A 122 -13.72 18.76 2.58
C GLU A 122 -12.80 17.78 1.84
N LEU A 123 -13.26 16.55 1.58
CA LEU A 123 -12.48 15.56 0.82
C LEU A 123 -12.22 16.06 -0.61
N ALA A 124 -13.24 16.61 -1.26
CA ALA A 124 -13.11 17.16 -2.61
C ALA A 124 -12.11 18.34 -2.65
N GLN A 125 -12.05 19.15 -1.59
CA GLN A 125 -11.08 20.23 -1.44
C GLN A 125 -9.65 19.71 -1.29
N LEU A 126 -9.44 18.70 -0.44
CA LEU A 126 -8.14 18.04 -0.30
C LEU A 126 -7.67 17.46 -1.63
N PHE A 127 -8.56 16.73 -2.32
CA PHE A 127 -8.26 16.12 -3.61
C PHE A 127 -7.81 17.17 -4.63
N ARG A 128 -8.61 18.22 -4.87
CA ARG A 128 -8.23 19.31 -5.78
C ARG A 128 -6.90 19.98 -5.41
N THR A 129 -6.65 20.15 -4.12
CA THR A 129 -5.41 20.76 -3.61
C THR A 129 -4.20 19.91 -3.99
N TRP A 130 -4.30 18.59 -3.84
CA TRP A 130 -3.20 17.67 -4.13
C TRP A 130 -3.06 17.32 -5.61
N THR A 131 -4.16 17.23 -6.36
CA THR A 131 -4.12 17.13 -7.83
C THR A 131 -3.33 18.31 -8.43
N GLY A 132 -3.58 19.55 -7.97
CA GLY A 132 -2.84 20.72 -8.46
C GLY A 132 -1.35 20.77 -8.05
N ARG A 133 -0.91 19.92 -7.13
CA ARG A 133 0.49 19.84 -6.67
C ARG A 133 1.24 18.65 -7.27
N LEU A 134 0.57 17.52 -7.41
CA LEU A 134 1.17 16.26 -7.88
C LEU A 134 0.90 15.98 -9.35
N GLY A 135 -0.16 16.52 -9.94
CA GLY A 135 -0.59 16.14 -11.30
C GLY A 135 0.45 16.41 -12.40
N ASP A 136 1.43 17.27 -12.14
CA ASP A 136 2.54 17.55 -13.06
C ASP A 136 3.77 16.66 -12.84
N LEU A 137 3.82 15.92 -11.73
CA LEU A 137 4.89 14.98 -11.39
C LEU A 137 4.48 13.60 -11.87
N SER A 138 5.13 13.11 -12.93
CA SER A 138 4.76 11.87 -13.57
C SER A 138 5.97 10.99 -13.87
N VAL A 139 5.77 9.69 -13.76
CA VAL A 139 6.78 8.65 -14.01
C VAL A 139 6.26 7.67 -15.06
N ALA A 140 7.17 7.18 -15.90
CA ALA A 140 6.84 6.18 -16.91
C ALA A 140 7.11 4.77 -16.37
N VAL A 141 6.11 3.90 -16.44
CA VAL A 141 6.24 2.47 -16.16
C VAL A 141 6.18 1.71 -17.48
N SER A 142 7.18 0.90 -17.76
CA SER A 142 7.26 0.11 -18.98
C SER A 142 7.53 -1.36 -18.69
N VAL A 143 7.22 -2.23 -19.64
CA VAL A 143 7.50 -3.66 -19.57
C VAL A 143 8.55 -3.98 -20.64
N ILE A 144 9.68 -4.57 -20.25
CA ILE A 144 10.80 -4.89 -21.15
C ILE A 144 10.51 -6.15 -21.97
N ASP A 145 9.73 -7.08 -21.43
CA ASP A 145 9.39 -8.36 -22.07
C ASP A 145 7.92 -8.43 -22.52
N GLY A 146 7.50 -9.57 -23.06
CA GLY A 146 6.19 -9.72 -23.70
C GLY A 146 5.02 -10.04 -22.77
N GLY A 147 5.20 -10.01 -21.44
CA GLY A 147 4.14 -10.37 -20.51
C GLY A 147 3.21 -9.22 -20.13
N GLU A 148 2.43 -9.45 -19.07
CA GLU A 148 1.37 -8.55 -18.63
C GLU A 148 1.68 -8.01 -17.23
N ALA A 149 1.49 -6.70 -17.07
CA ALA A 149 1.60 -6.00 -15.81
C ALA A 149 0.47 -4.97 -15.69
N TRP A 150 0.16 -4.59 -14.45
CA TRP A 150 -0.81 -3.58 -14.11
C TRP A 150 -0.24 -2.64 -13.06
N VAL A 151 -0.53 -1.35 -13.19
CA VAL A 151 -0.28 -0.33 -12.15
C VAL A 151 -1.64 0.28 -11.83
N ASP A 152 -2.08 0.12 -10.59
CA ASP A 152 -3.41 0.55 -10.13
C ASP A 152 -4.57 0.10 -11.05
N GLY A 153 -4.50 -1.16 -11.49
CA GLY A 153 -5.46 -1.76 -12.42
C GLY A 153 -5.30 -1.34 -13.89
N GLN A 154 -4.42 -0.39 -14.22
CA GLN A 154 -4.10 -0.01 -15.60
C GLN A 154 -3.11 -0.97 -16.23
N SER A 155 -3.46 -1.58 -17.37
CA SER A 155 -2.54 -2.49 -18.07
C SER A 155 -1.33 -1.74 -18.64
N VAL A 156 -0.13 -2.22 -18.34
CA VAL A 156 1.13 -1.83 -18.98
C VAL A 156 1.54 -2.91 -19.96
N ARG A 157 1.95 -2.53 -21.18
CA ARG A 157 2.35 -3.50 -22.22
C ARG A 157 3.67 -3.11 -22.86
N HIS A 158 4.38 -4.12 -23.37
CA HIS A 158 5.61 -3.92 -24.13
C HIS A 158 5.45 -2.86 -25.23
N GLY A 159 6.40 -1.92 -25.28
CA GLY A 159 6.42 -0.82 -26.25
C GLY A 159 5.33 0.25 -26.07
N ARG A 160 4.51 0.17 -25.01
CA ARG A 160 3.50 1.16 -24.65
C ARG A 160 3.62 1.47 -23.15
N PRO A 161 4.55 2.36 -22.77
CA PRO A 161 4.69 2.76 -21.38
C PRO A 161 3.40 3.40 -20.88
N LEU A 162 3.10 3.16 -19.60
CA LEU A 162 2.05 3.82 -18.86
C LEU A 162 2.67 4.99 -18.10
N VAL A 163 2.06 6.17 -18.21
CA VAL A 163 2.45 7.33 -17.41
C VAL A 163 1.50 7.42 -16.23
N VAL A 164 2.05 7.43 -15.03
CA VAL A 164 1.32 7.59 -13.76
C VAL A 164 1.89 8.79 -12.99
N VAL A 165 1.10 9.34 -12.07
CA VAL A 165 1.56 10.40 -11.17
C VAL A 165 2.58 9.82 -10.18
N GLU A 166 3.52 10.62 -9.65
CA GLU A 166 4.41 10.13 -8.58
C GLU A 166 3.65 9.76 -7.30
N GLY A 167 4.07 8.70 -6.61
CA GLY A 167 3.50 8.31 -5.31
C GLY A 167 3.48 6.80 -5.04
N ASP A 168 2.61 6.37 -4.12
CA ASP A 168 2.40 4.95 -3.81
C ASP A 168 1.46 4.33 -4.86
N HIS A 169 1.91 3.26 -5.52
CA HIS A 169 1.11 2.51 -6.50
C HIS A 169 1.07 1.02 -6.17
N LEU A 170 -0.04 0.38 -6.49
CA LEU A 170 -0.15 -1.08 -6.54
C LEU A 170 0.35 -1.56 -7.90
N VAL A 171 1.50 -2.24 -7.91
CA VAL A 171 2.04 -2.89 -9.11
C VAL A 171 1.76 -4.39 -9.03
N GLN A 172 1.14 -4.91 -10.08
CA GLN A 172 0.81 -6.32 -10.22
C GLN A 172 1.44 -6.88 -11.50
N VAL A 173 2.14 -8.01 -11.41
CA VAL A 173 2.84 -8.62 -12.55
C VAL A 173 2.45 -10.08 -12.68
N MET A 174 2.16 -10.51 -13.91
CA MET A 174 1.92 -11.92 -14.20
C MET A 174 3.25 -12.68 -14.17
N ALA A 175 3.45 -13.49 -13.12
CA ALA A 175 4.59 -14.38 -12.97
C ALA A 175 4.23 -15.83 -13.37
N HIS A 176 5.21 -16.73 -13.39
CA HIS A 176 4.99 -18.14 -13.75
C HIS A 176 3.99 -18.88 -12.84
N ASN A 177 3.87 -18.46 -11.59
CA ASN A 177 3.02 -19.06 -10.56
C ASN A 177 1.73 -18.28 -10.30
N GLY A 178 1.42 -17.25 -11.10
CA GLY A 178 0.24 -16.42 -10.95
C GLY A 178 0.57 -14.93 -10.83
N LEU A 179 -0.44 -14.15 -10.46
CA LEU A 179 -0.29 -12.71 -10.26
C LEU A 179 0.46 -12.43 -8.96
N THR A 180 1.52 -11.64 -9.04
CA THR A 180 2.26 -11.14 -7.87
C THR A 180 1.95 -9.66 -7.70
N SER A 181 1.65 -9.23 -6.48
CA SER A 181 1.23 -7.85 -6.17
C SER A 181 2.21 -7.21 -5.19
N LYS A 182 2.51 -5.92 -5.39
CA LYS A 182 3.35 -5.14 -4.48
C LYS A 182 2.96 -3.68 -4.51
N VAL A 183 2.77 -3.08 -3.32
CA VAL A 183 2.68 -1.63 -3.20
C VAL A 183 4.10 -1.07 -3.21
N MET A 184 4.35 -0.07 -4.05
CA MET A 184 5.66 0.58 -4.17
C MET A 184 5.52 2.07 -4.44
N GLU A 185 6.48 2.82 -3.92
CA GLU A 185 6.65 4.23 -4.23
C GLU A 185 7.32 4.36 -5.61
N LEU A 186 6.65 5.04 -6.53
CA LEU A 186 7.16 5.39 -7.86
C LEU A 186 7.54 6.87 -7.88
N SER A 187 8.85 7.14 -7.89
CA SER A 187 9.44 8.49 -7.97
C SER A 187 10.40 8.65 -9.15
N LYS A 188 10.53 7.60 -9.96
CA LYS A 188 11.34 7.56 -11.19
C LYS A 188 10.76 6.52 -12.15
N ASP A 189 11.18 6.62 -13.41
CA ASP A 189 10.81 5.65 -14.43
C ASP A 189 11.17 4.22 -13.99
N LEU A 190 10.25 3.30 -14.24
CA LEU A 190 10.34 1.91 -13.82
C LEU A 190 10.24 0.98 -15.03
N GLU A 191 11.17 0.04 -15.10
CA GLU A 191 11.10 -1.07 -16.05
C GLU A 191 10.74 -2.37 -15.33
N LEU A 192 9.65 -3.00 -15.79
CA LEU A 192 9.14 -4.25 -15.26
C LEU A 192 9.61 -5.42 -16.13
N VAL A 193 10.08 -6.47 -15.46
CA VAL A 193 10.34 -7.78 -16.07
C VAL A 193 9.25 -8.73 -15.62
N THR A 194 8.49 -9.28 -16.58
CA THR A 194 7.40 -10.21 -16.33
C THR A 194 7.87 -11.66 -16.36
N GLY A 195 6.98 -12.60 -16.00
CA GLY A 195 7.34 -14.02 -15.96
C GLY A 195 8.32 -14.41 -14.85
N ARG A 196 8.71 -13.50 -13.97
CA ARG A 196 9.51 -13.78 -12.76
C ARG A 196 8.83 -13.13 -11.57
N GLU A 197 9.28 -13.50 -10.37
CA GLU A 197 8.94 -12.72 -9.18
C GLU A 197 9.36 -11.26 -9.39
N LEU A 198 8.56 -10.35 -8.83
CA LEU A 198 8.65 -8.91 -9.05
C LEU A 198 10.01 -8.40 -8.55
N ASN A 199 10.97 -8.33 -9.47
CA ASN A 199 12.29 -7.75 -9.25
C ASN A 199 12.28 -6.34 -9.83
N ILE A 200 12.47 -5.37 -8.96
CA ILE A 200 12.58 -3.96 -9.33
C ILE A 200 13.97 -3.79 -9.92
N VAL A 201 14.04 -3.48 -11.21
CA VAL A 201 15.27 -3.00 -11.84
C VAL A 201 15.12 -1.50 -11.96
N ASP A 202 15.97 -0.76 -11.26
CA ASP A 202 16.02 0.68 -11.42
C ASP A 202 16.43 1.02 -12.86
N ALA A 203 15.52 1.63 -13.61
CA ALA A 203 15.72 2.00 -15.03
C ALA A 203 16.84 3.03 -15.21
N ASN A 204 17.13 3.77 -14.14
CA ASN A 204 18.23 4.72 -14.07
C ASN A 204 19.05 4.37 -12.82
N PRO A 205 20.04 3.45 -12.93
CA PRO A 205 20.96 3.23 -11.82
C PRO A 205 21.61 4.58 -11.51
N ASP A 206 21.72 4.93 -10.22
CA ASP A 206 22.52 6.09 -9.82
C ASP A 206 23.86 5.98 -10.56
N PRO A 207 24.30 7.03 -11.28
CA PRO A 207 25.61 6.98 -11.92
C PRO A 207 26.61 6.58 -10.84
N ASP A 208 27.37 5.50 -11.09
CA ASP A 208 28.40 5.04 -10.16
C ASP A 208 29.14 6.27 -9.64
N PRO A 209 29.36 6.39 -8.31
CA PRO A 209 30.03 7.55 -7.75
C PRO A 209 31.27 7.80 -8.58
N ILE A 210 31.28 8.95 -9.27
CA ILE A 210 32.39 9.31 -10.15
C ILE A 210 33.61 9.26 -9.26
N ASP A 211 34.47 8.27 -9.48
CA ASP A 211 35.71 8.12 -8.72
C ASP A 211 36.39 9.48 -8.81
N PRO A 212 36.58 10.20 -7.68
CA PRO A 212 37.07 11.56 -7.73
C PRO A 212 38.34 11.54 -8.58
N TYR A 213 38.30 12.25 -9.71
CA TYR A 213 39.45 12.37 -10.59
C TYR A 213 40.67 12.65 -9.70
N PRO A 214 41.80 11.93 -9.87
CA PRO A 214 42.98 12.19 -9.08
C PRO A 214 43.28 13.69 -9.16
N VAL A 215 43.11 14.36 -8.02
CA VAL A 215 43.41 15.79 -7.91
C VAL A 215 44.89 15.87 -8.18
N ASP A 216 45.27 16.45 -9.33
CA ASP A 216 46.67 16.74 -9.61
C ASP A 216 47.21 17.53 -8.41
N PRO A 217 48.30 17.08 -7.77
CA PRO A 217 48.84 17.76 -6.61
C PRO A 217 49.17 19.20 -6.99
N ASP A 218 48.66 20.14 -6.19
CA ASP A 218 48.87 21.57 -6.37
C ASP A 218 50.35 21.86 -6.72
N PRO A 219 50.63 22.65 -7.78
CA PRO A 219 51.99 23.08 -8.04
C PRO A 219 52.47 23.92 -6.85
N TYR A 220 53.51 23.42 -6.17
CA TYR A 220 54.14 24.06 -5.03
C TYR A 220 54.41 25.56 -5.28
N PRO A 221 54.24 26.42 -4.26
CA PRO A 221 54.63 27.82 -4.38
C PRO A 221 56.15 27.95 -4.46
N ILE A 222 56.65 28.64 -5.50
CA ILE A 222 58.02 29.18 -5.59
C ILE A 222 57.94 30.68 -5.82
#